data_AF-A0A4P9YCG6-F1
#
_entry.id   AF-A0A4P9YCG6-F1
#
_cell.length_a   1.000
_cell.length_b   1.000
_cell.length_c   1.000
_cell.angle_alpha   90.00
_cell.angle_beta   90.00
_cell.angle_gamma   90.00
#
_symmetry.space_group_name_H-M   'P 1'
#
loop_
_entity.id
_entity.type
_entity.pdbx_description
1 polymer ?
#
loop_
_entity_poly.entity_id
_entity_poly.type
_entity_poly.pdbx_seq_one_letter_code
_entity_poly.pdbx_strand_id
1 'polypeptide(L)'
;LELWHKRLCHINTKTIVEMGKLNTVNDLPNFGNQAHMEACEGCATGKSTVAPIPKGPRQRASQKLEEIHSDVCGPFPTPTTQGFR
;
A
#
# COMPACT_ATOMS: atom_id res chain seq x y z
N LEU A 1 -19.95 -9.93 -7.08
CA LEU A 1 -19.08 -8.92 -6.42
C LEU A 1 -17.72 -8.78 -7.13
N GLU A 2 -17.04 -9.87 -7.50
CA GLU A 2 -15.69 -9.85 -8.10
C GLU A 2 -15.61 -9.07 -9.42
N LEU A 3 -16.52 -9.34 -10.36
CA LEU A 3 -16.59 -8.62 -11.64
C LEU A 3 -16.73 -7.10 -11.45
N TRP A 4 -17.62 -6.69 -10.54
CA TRP A 4 -17.86 -5.28 -10.25
C TRP A 4 -16.70 -4.62 -9.50
N HIS A 5 -16.02 -5.36 -8.63
CA HIS A 5 -14.76 -4.92 -8.02
C HIS A 5 -13.69 -4.61 -9.08
N LYS A 6 -13.52 -5.47 -10.09
CA LYS A 6 -12.60 -5.24 -11.21
C LYS A 6 -13.04 -4.06 -12.09
N ARG A 7 -14.34 -3.96 -12.44
CA ARG A 7 -14.89 -2.86 -13.27
C ARG A 7 -14.81 -1.49 -12.60
N LEU A 8 -14.96 -1.42 -11.29
CA LEU A 8 -14.90 -0.19 -10.50
C LEU A 8 -13.48 0.10 -9.97
N CYS A 9 -12.46 -0.28 -10.74
CA CYS A 9 -11.06 0.01 -10.44
C CYS A 9 -10.61 -0.46 -9.04
N HIS A 10 -11.03 -1.66 -8.65
CA HIS A 10 -10.60 -2.29 -7.40
C HIS A 10 -11.00 -1.52 -6.13
N ILE A 11 -12.16 -0.86 -6.13
CA ILE A 11 -12.73 -0.23 -4.94
C ILE A 11 -13.10 -1.28 -3.86
N ASN A 12 -13.14 -0.87 -2.60
CA ASN A 12 -13.50 -1.71 -1.45
C ASN A 12 -14.84 -2.42 -1.69
N THR A 13 -14.87 -3.74 -1.46
CA THR A 13 -16.05 -4.59 -1.66
C THR A 13 -17.23 -4.16 -0.79
N LYS A 14 -16.98 -3.67 0.43
CA LYS A 14 -18.03 -3.11 1.30
C LYS A 14 -18.73 -1.93 0.64
N THR A 15 -17.96 -1.04 0.02
CA THR A 15 -18.50 0.13 -0.69
C THR A 15 -19.38 -0.30 -1.86
N ILE A 16 -19.00 -1.34 -2.60
CA ILE A 16 -19.81 -1.88 -3.72
C ILE A 16 -21.13 -2.47 -3.20
N VAL A 17 -21.09 -3.20 -2.08
CA VAL A 17 -22.29 -3.76 -1.44
C VAL A 17 -23.22 -2.65 -0.97
N GLU A 18 -22.68 -1.61 -0.33
CA GLU A 18 -23.46 -0.45 0.11
C GLU A 18 -24.08 0.32 -1.06
N MET A 19 -23.34 0.53 -2.16
CA MET A 19 -23.85 1.18 -3.38
C MET A 19 -25.03 0.40 -3.98
N GLY A 20 -24.92 -0.93 -4.07
CA GLY A 20 -26.00 -1.79 -4.57
C GLY A 20 -27.21 -1.85 -3.62
N LYS A 21 -26.98 -1.75 -2.31
CA LYS A 21 -28.07 -1.71 -1.30
C LYS A 21 -28.82 -0.38 -1.33
N LEU A 22 -28.11 0.73 -1.49
CA LEU A 22 -28.68 2.09 -1.50
C LEU A 22 -29.18 2.51 -2.88
N ASN A 23 -29.03 1.67 -3.91
CA ASN A 23 -29.37 1.98 -5.31
C ASN A 23 -28.74 3.30 -5.80
N THR A 24 -27.49 3.58 -5.40
CA THR A 24 -26.82 4.85 -5.77
C THR A 24 -26.12 4.80 -7.13
N VAL A 25 -26.07 3.63 -7.76
CA VAL A 25 -25.45 3.40 -9.06
C VAL A 25 -26.45 2.64 -9.93
N ASN A 26 -26.75 3.16 -11.12
CA ASN A 26 -27.62 2.51 -12.08
C ASN A 26 -27.04 1.14 -12.48
N ASP A 27 -27.92 0.15 -12.63
CA ASP A 27 -27.60 -1.21 -13.09
C ASP A 27 -26.60 -1.99 -12.22
N LEU A 28 -26.27 -1.48 -11.03
CA LEU A 28 -25.49 -2.23 -10.05
C LEU A 28 -26.42 -3.19 -9.30
N PRO A 29 -26.20 -4.51 -9.37
CA PRO A 29 -27.06 -5.46 -8.70
C PRO A 29 -26.95 -5.32 -7.18
N ASN A 30 -28.06 -5.57 -6.48
CA ASN A 30 -28.05 -5.67 -5.02
C ASN A 30 -27.36 -6.98 -4.62
N PHE A 31 -26.21 -6.87 -3.94
CA PHE A 31 -25.44 -8.02 -3.46
C PHE A 31 -25.96 -8.61 -2.14
N GLY A 32 -27.03 -8.04 -1.57
CA GLY A 32 -27.61 -8.48 -0.30
C GLY A 32 -26.57 -8.49 0.83
N ASN A 33 -26.51 -9.62 1.55
CA ASN A 33 -25.51 -9.85 2.61
C ASN A 33 -24.22 -10.52 2.09
N GLN A 34 -23.98 -10.58 0.76
CA GLN A 34 -22.71 -11.08 0.22
C GLN A 34 -21.59 -10.09 0.50
N ALA A 35 -21.05 -10.15 1.72
CA ALA A 35 -19.88 -9.39 2.13
C ALA A 35 -18.56 -10.11 1.82
N HIS A 36 -18.63 -11.39 1.41
CA HIS A 36 -17.45 -12.23 1.23
C HIS A 36 -17.08 -12.37 -0.24
N MET A 37 -15.84 -12.00 -0.55
CA MET A 37 -15.13 -12.27 -1.79
C MET A 37 -13.78 -12.88 -1.40
N GLU A 38 -13.23 -13.77 -2.21
CA GLU A 38 -11.84 -14.17 -2.09
C GLU A 38 -10.90 -12.95 -2.13
N ALA A 39 -9.74 -13.06 -1.50
CA ALA A 39 -8.76 -11.98 -1.50
C ALA A 39 -8.32 -11.66 -2.93
N CYS A 40 -8.48 -10.41 -3.35
CA CYS A 40 -7.99 -9.95 -4.64
C CYS A 40 -6.47 -9.74 -4.57
N GLU A 41 -5.70 -10.57 -5.26
CA GLU A 41 -4.22 -10.53 -5.29
C GLU A 41 -3.67 -9.16 -5.70
N GLY A 42 -4.28 -8.53 -6.72
CA GLY A 42 -3.90 -7.19 -7.17
C GLY A 42 -4.13 -6.11 -6.11
N CYS A 43 -5.19 -6.24 -5.31
CA CYS A 43 -5.44 -5.34 -4.17
C CYS A 43 -4.49 -5.62 -3.02
N ALA A 44 -4.22 -6.90 -2.71
CA ALA A 44 -3.29 -7.26 -1.66
C ALA A 44 -1.90 -6.70 -1.96
N THR A 45 -1.45 -6.81 -3.20
CA THR A 45 -0.14 -6.31 -3.64
C THR A 45 -0.10 -4.79 -3.78
N GLY A 46 -1.17 -4.17 -4.31
CA GLY A 46 -1.19 -2.73 -4.63
C GLY A 46 -1.71 -1.82 -3.51
N LYS A 47 -2.42 -2.37 -2.51
CA LYS A 47 -3.01 -1.62 -1.39
C LYS A 47 -2.55 -2.13 -0.02
N SER A 48 -1.56 -3.02 0.04
CA SER A 48 -0.96 -3.40 1.31
C SER A 48 -0.42 -2.16 2.03
N THR A 49 -0.84 -1.98 3.28
CA THR A 49 -0.18 -1.03 4.17
C THR A 49 1.03 -1.70 4.80
N VAL A 50 2.12 -0.93 4.93
CA VAL A 50 3.26 -1.38 5.74
C VAL A 50 2.81 -1.32 7.20
N ALA A 51 2.93 -2.45 7.91
CA ALA A 51 2.71 -2.47 9.35
C ALA A 51 3.61 -1.42 10.03
N PRO A 52 3.18 -0.79 11.13
CA PRO A 52 4.03 0.17 11.84
C PRO A 52 5.39 -0.45 12.12
N ILE A 53 6.46 0.17 11.61
CA ILE A 53 7.81 -0.29 11.87
C ILE A 53 8.04 -0.14 13.39
N PRO A 54 8.28 -1.23 14.12
CA PRO A 54 8.51 -1.14 15.55
C PRO A 54 9.72 -0.25 15.78
N LYS A 55 9.55 0.76 16.63
CA LYS A 55 10.69 1.56 17.10
C LYS A 55 11.52 0.65 18.00
N GLY A 56 12.59 0.10 17.46
CA GLY A 56 13.59 -0.61 18.25
C GLY A 56 14.19 0.31 19.33
N PRO A 57 14.94 -0.24 20.30
CA PRO A 57 15.66 0.56 21.26
C PRO A 57 16.57 1.54 20.51
N ARG A 58 16.26 2.83 20.58
CA ARG A 58 17.13 3.88 20.07
C ARG A 58 18.26 4.06 21.06
N GLN A 59 19.39 3.42 20.80
CA GLN A 59 20.62 3.78 21.48
C GLN A 59 21.09 5.11 20.93
N ARG A 60 21.47 6.01 21.83
CA ARG A 60 22.06 7.30 21.50
C ARG A 60 23.32 7.42 22.34
N ALA A 61 24.39 7.91 21.74
CA ALA A 61 25.58 8.33 22.47
C ALA A 61 25.20 9.19 23.70
N SER A 62 25.70 8.77 24.86
CA SER A 62 25.62 9.44 26.15
C SER A 62 26.82 10.35 26.41
N GLN A 63 27.95 10.08 25.74
CA GLN A 63 29.19 10.84 25.79
C GLN A 63 29.60 11.33 24.40
N LYS A 64 30.49 12.33 24.37
CA LYS A 64 31.03 12.86 23.11
C LYS A 64 31.83 11.76 22.40
N LEU A 65 31.56 11.59 21.10
CA LEU A 65 32.24 10.62 20.21
C LEU A 65 32.05 9.14 20.60
N GLU A 66 31.06 8.81 21.41
CA GLU A 66 30.74 7.42 21.76
C GLU A 66 30.19 6.60 20.57
N GLU A 67 29.55 7.27 19.62
CA GLU A 67 28.96 6.65 18.43
C GLU A 67 29.18 7.55 17.21
N ILE A 68 29.72 6.99 16.12
CA ILE A 68 29.93 7.67 14.84
C ILE A 68 29.17 6.91 13.76
N HIS A 69 28.20 7.56 13.14
CA HIS A 69 27.53 7.06 11.94
C HIS A 69 28.21 7.67 10.72
N SER A 70 28.81 6.83 9.88
CA SER A 70 29.39 7.25 8.60
C SER A 70 28.67 6.55 7.47
N ASP A 71 28.31 7.31 6.44
CA ASP A 71 27.77 6.78 5.19
C ASP A 71 28.71 7.13 4.04
N VAL A 72 28.76 6.27 3.03
CA VAL A 72 29.54 6.49 1.82
C VAL A 72 28.64 7.11 0.77
N CYS A 73 29.04 8.27 0.25
CA CYS A 73 28.28 8.98 -0.75
C CYS A 73 28.78 8.72 -2.19
N GLY A 74 27.85 8.76 -3.13
CA GLY A 74 28.02 8.82 -4.58
C GLY A 74 26.82 9.55 -5.19
N PRO A 75 26.86 9.91 -6.49
CA PRO A 75 27.77 9.39 -7.50
C PRO A 75 29.02 10.25 -7.70
N PHE A 76 29.97 9.64 -8.37
CA PHE A 76 31.35 10.09 -8.55
C PHE A 76 31.48 11.00 -9.79
N PRO A 77 32.64 11.65 -10.02
CA PRO A 77 32.86 12.57 -11.15
C PRO A 77 32.64 11.98 -12.54
N THR A 78 32.54 10.67 -12.70
CA THR A 78 32.16 10.03 -13.96
C THR A 78 30.70 9.60 -13.90
N PRO A 79 29.83 10.15 -14.78
CA PRO A 79 28.45 9.72 -14.86
C PRO A 79 28.38 8.30 -15.44
N THR A 80 27.36 7.57 -15.03
CA THR A 80 27.06 6.27 -15.62
C THR A 80 26.09 6.45 -16.79
N THR A 81 26.18 5.58 -17.79
CA THR A 81 25.56 5.78 -19.11
C THR A 81 24.02 5.70 -19.16
N GLN A 82 23.29 5.40 -18.08
CA GLN A 82 21.82 5.18 -18.11
C GLN A 82 21.00 6.05 -17.13
N GLY A 83 21.64 6.85 -16.28
CA GLY A 83 20.97 7.82 -15.40
C GLY A 83 19.95 7.26 -14.40
N PHE A 84 20.38 6.35 -13.52
CA PHE A 84 20.58 6.65 -12.10
C PHE A 84 22.00 6.36 -11.54
N ARG A 85 22.92 5.76 -12.27
CA ARG A 85 22.63 4.54 -13.03
C ARG A 85 22.64 4.62 -14.53
#